data_AF-A0A6I0EDJ6-F1
#
_entry.id   AF-A0A6I0EDJ6-F1
#
_cell.length_a   1.000
_cell.length_b   1.000
_cell.length_c   1.000
_cell.angle_alpha   90.00
_cell.angle_beta   90.00
_cell.angle_gamma   90.00
#
_symmetry.space_group_name_H-M   'P 1'
#
loop_
_entity.id
_entity.type
_entity.pdbx_description
1 polymer ?
#
loop_
_entity_poly.entity_id
_entity_poly.type
_entity_poly.pdbx_seq_one_letter_code
_entity_poly.pdbx_strand_id
1 'polypeptide(L)'
;MSPGALQDAHRRGRVRPRRAGAADRNQPPADLPPLPSCSCQPPCARPRLQVVEEKMIRNTKDSWGWPALALHWAVALLVIATFALGLWMSEVPARADRPYYFAIHASLGITLLLVLAARIIWALINPPPAAPASTPAWQHAAARLTHLTLYALTFAAAILGWLLAGVAEPPIEPQAFGVVPMPSPVSLSPASEDFLEEAHELAAYALMALVGLHAIAALWHHYILRDNTLRRMLGSGPTASTRSV
;
A
#
# COMPACT_ATOMS: atom_id res chain seq x y z
N MET A 1 67.75 50.70 -21.60
CA MET A 1 66.85 50.57 -20.43
C MET A 1 67.37 49.42 -19.58
N SER A 2 67.57 49.71 -18.29
CA SER A 2 68.59 49.14 -17.40
C SER A 2 68.40 47.69 -16.92
N PRO A 3 69.49 47.03 -16.45
CA PRO A 3 69.55 45.63 -15.98
C PRO A 3 69.72 45.48 -14.45
N GLY A 4 69.70 44.24 -13.94
CA GLY A 4 70.21 43.84 -12.60
C GLY A 4 69.55 42.51 -12.14
N ALA A 5 70.19 41.34 -12.04
CA ALA A 5 71.44 40.87 -11.42
C ALA A 5 71.29 40.41 -9.95
N LEU A 6 72.05 39.35 -9.64
CA LEU A 6 72.32 38.64 -8.36
C LEU A 6 71.30 37.57 -7.88
N GLN A 7 71.66 36.52 -7.13
CA GLN A 7 72.79 35.58 -6.99
C GLN A 7 72.46 34.69 -5.75
N ASP A 8 73.26 33.64 -5.52
CA ASP A 8 73.36 32.80 -4.31
C ASP A 8 72.29 31.71 -4.07
N ALA A 9 72.55 30.40 -4.17
CA ALA A 9 73.62 29.51 -3.68
C ALA A 9 73.56 29.22 -2.16
N HIS A 10 73.08 28.02 -1.78
CA HIS A 10 73.41 27.27 -0.54
C HIS A 10 72.53 26.00 -0.50
N ARG A 11 72.89 24.82 0.00
CA ARG A 11 74.14 24.18 0.46
C ARG A 11 73.78 22.69 0.63
N ARG A 12 74.60 21.77 0.10
CA ARG A 12 74.46 20.32 0.33
C ARG A 12 74.84 19.98 1.78
N GLY A 13 74.04 19.17 2.46
CA GLY A 13 74.30 18.63 3.80
C GLY A 13 74.18 17.10 3.83
N ARG A 14 75.26 16.45 4.26
CA ARG A 14 75.56 15.02 4.11
C ARG A 14 74.81 14.09 5.08
N VAL A 15 74.51 12.91 4.57
CA VAL A 15 74.25 11.65 5.28
C VAL A 15 75.43 11.27 6.19
N ARG A 16 75.14 10.81 7.41
CA ARG A 16 76.08 10.04 8.26
C ARG A 16 75.47 8.68 8.61
N PRO A 17 76.18 7.55 8.38
CA PRO A 17 75.79 6.25 8.90
C PRO A 17 76.45 6.00 10.27
N ARG A 18 75.79 5.26 11.16
CA ARG A 18 76.48 4.63 12.30
C ARG A 18 75.99 3.20 12.54
N ARG A 19 76.94 2.31 12.21
CA ARG A 19 77.29 0.95 12.65
C ARG A 19 76.36 0.18 13.60
N ALA A 20 76.14 -1.05 13.13
CA ALA A 20 75.85 -2.32 13.79
C ALA A 20 76.29 -2.49 15.25
N GLY A 21 75.41 -3.15 16.01
CA GLY A 21 75.73 -3.97 17.17
C GLY A 21 75.06 -5.34 17.00
N ALA A 22 75.88 -6.39 16.98
CA ALA A 22 75.43 -7.78 17.00
C ALA A 22 74.97 -8.13 18.42
N ALA A 23 73.79 -8.72 18.55
CA ALA A 23 73.28 -9.29 19.80
C ALA A 23 72.68 -10.67 19.52
N ASP A 24 73.39 -11.66 20.05
CA ASP A 24 72.96 -12.90 20.69
C ASP A 24 71.58 -13.50 20.31
N ARG A 25 71.59 -14.71 19.73
CA ARG A 25 70.39 -15.42 19.23
C ARG A 25 69.91 -16.58 20.11
N ASN A 26 70.40 -16.73 21.35
CA ASN A 26 70.06 -17.90 22.17
C ASN A 26 69.51 -17.55 23.57
N GLN A 27 68.48 -16.71 23.64
CA GLN A 27 67.69 -16.54 24.86
C GLN A 27 66.19 -16.43 24.54
N PRO A 28 65.34 -17.33 25.07
CA PRO A 28 63.89 -17.17 24.95
C PRO A 28 63.46 -15.97 25.81
N PRO A 29 62.58 -15.08 25.30
CA PRO A 29 62.15 -13.90 26.05
C PRO A 29 61.41 -14.33 27.32
N ALA A 30 61.87 -13.84 28.47
CA ALA A 30 61.34 -14.17 29.80
C ALA A 30 60.06 -13.40 30.18
N ASP A 31 59.44 -12.68 29.25
CA ASP A 31 58.29 -11.81 29.55
C ASP A 31 57.19 -11.99 28.50
N LEU A 32 56.50 -13.13 28.52
CA LEU A 32 55.21 -13.25 27.88
C LEU A 32 54.11 -12.95 28.90
N PRO A 33 53.19 -12.01 28.63
CA PRO A 33 52.03 -11.79 29.48
C PRO A 33 51.18 -13.07 29.54
N PRO A 34 50.50 -13.35 30.67
CA PRO A 34 49.62 -14.51 30.77
C PRO A 34 48.53 -14.43 29.68
N LEU A 35 48.29 -15.56 29.00
CA LEU A 35 47.23 -15.66 28.01
C LEU A 35 45.88 -15.31 28.68
N PRO A 36 45.00 -14.54 28.01
CA PRO A 36 43.68 -14.28 28.55
C PRO A 36 42.94 -15.61 28.70
N SER A 37 42.43 -15.85 29.91
CA SER A 37 41.56 -16.98 30.20
C SER A 37 40.37 -16.92 29.26
N CYS A 38 40.23 -17.93 28.38
CA CYS A 38 39.02 -18.12 27.61
C CYS A 38 37.90 -18.47 28.60
N SER A 39 37.16 -17.46 29.05
CA SER A 39 35.86 -17.68 29.65
C SER A 39 34.94 -18.20 28.56
N CYS A 40 34.54 -19.47 28.67
CA CYS A 40 33.42 -19.99 27.90
C CYS A 40 32.18 -19.17 28.30
N GLN A 41 31.87 -18.12 27.55
CA GLN A 41 30.54 -17.54 27.58
C GLN A 41 29.55 -18.65 27.20
N PRO A 42 28.42 -18.82 27.91
CA PRO A 42 27.40 -19.75 27.47
C PRO A 42 26.99 -19.36 26.04
N PRO A 43 26.61 -20.33 25.19
CA PRO A 43 26.24 -20.03 23.82
C PRO A 43 25.21 -18.92 23.83
N CYS A 44 25.49 -17.83 23.11
CA CYS A 44 24.53 -16.75 22.87
C CYS A 44 23.20 -17.43 22.59
N ALA A 45 22.26 -17.31 23.53
CA ALA A 45 20.90 -17.76 23.32
C ALA A 45 20.46 -17.01 22.06
N ARG A 46 20.41 -17.73 20.93
CA ARG A 46 19.78 -17.21 19.73
C ARG A 46 18.44 -16.71 20.22
N PRO A 47 18.07 -15.43 20.03
CA PRO A 47 16.69 -15.06 20.20
C PRO A 47 15.95 -16.03 19.28
N ARG A 48 15.23 -16.97 19.89
CA ARG A 48 14.38 -17.90 19.17
C ARG A 48 13.55 -16.96 18.32
N LEU A 49 13.80 -17.01 17.01
CA LEU A 49 13.00 -16.38 15.99
C LEU A 49 11.61 -17.00 16.12
N GLN A 50 10.88 -16.58 17.15
CA GLN A 50 9.45 -16.58 17.17
C GLN A 50 9.06 -15.43 16.24
N VAL A 51 9.38 -15.64 14.95
CA VAL A 51 8.58 -15.14 13.85
C VAL A 51 7.28 -15.94 13.95
N VAL A 52 6.54 -15.73 15.04
CA VAL A 52 5.11 -15.63 14.87
C VAL A 52 5.02 -14.41 13.98
N GLU A 53 4.61 -14.65 12.74
CA GLU A 53 4.18 -13.64 11.81
C GLU A 53 3.02 -12.89 12.48
N GLU A 54 3.31 -12.06 13.48
CA GLU A 54 2.34 -11.17 14.10
C GLU A 54 2.03 -10.13 13.04
N LYS A 55 1.08 -10.51 12.18
CA LYS A 55 0.53 -9.67 11.15
C LYS A 55 0.07 -8.39 11.85
N MET A 56 0.78 -7.29 11.61
CA MET A 56 0.55 -6.06 12.34
C MET A 56 -0.89 -5.60 12.15
N ILE A 57 -1.64 -5.45 13.25
CA ILE A 57 -3.05 -5.07 13.21
C ILE A 57 -3.20 -3.59 12.85
N ARG A 58 -2.43 -2.71 13.49
CA ARG A 58 -2.52 -1.25 13.29
C ARG A 58 -1.54 -0.75 12.23
N ASN A 59 -1.81 0.44 11.70
CA ASN A 59 -0.89 1.14 10.81
C ASN A 59 0.31 1.65 11.61
N THR A 60 1.47 1.71 10.97
CA THR A 60 2.65 2.42 11.47
C THR A 60 2.84 3.72 10.69
N LYS A 61 3.91 4.46 10.97
CA LYS A 61 4.27 5.66 10.19
C LYS A 61 4.44 5.35 8.70
N ASP A 62 4.97 4.16 8.39
CA ASP A 62 5.44 3.82 7.05
C ASP A 62 4.70 2.62 6.43
N SER A 63 3.98 1.82 7.21
CA SER A 63 3.32 0.60 6.72
C SER A 63 1.87 0.47 7.17
N TRP A 64 1.08 -0.21 6.35
CA TRP A 64 -0.31 -0.50 6.64
C TRP A 64 -0.46 -1.77 7.47
N GLY A 65 -1.40 -1.75 8.41
CA GLY A 65 -1.82 -2.95 9.15
C GLY A 65 -2.71 -3.84 8.29
N TRP A 66 -2.66 -5.15 8.50
CA TRP A 66 -3.35 -6.13 7.65
C TRP A 66 -4.84 -5.90 7.44
N PRO A 67 -5.64 -5.38 8.40
CA PRO A 67 -7.06 -5.13 8.15
C PRO A 67 -7.25 -4.04 7.10
N ALA A 68 -6.39 -3.03 7.05
CA ALA A 68 -6.47 -1.98 6.04
C ALA A 68 -6.22 -2.53 4.63
N LEU A 69 -5.23 -3.43 4.48
CA LEU A 69 -4.96 -4.08 3.19
C LEU A 69 -6.13 -4.97 2.79
N ALA A 70 -6.58 -5.83 3.71
CA ALA A 70 -7.67 -6.75 3.45
C ALA A 70 -8.95 -6.02 3.03
N LEU A 71 -9.33 -4.95 3.74
CA LEU A 71 -10.50 -4.14 3.39
C LEU A 71 -10.32 -3.40 2.06
N HIS A 72 -9.13 -2.88 1.76
CA HIS A 72 -8.87 -2.23 0.47
C HIS A 72 -9.03 -3.21 -0.70
N TRP A 73 -8.39 -4.39 -0.62
CA TRP A 73 -8.48 -5.39 -1.67
C TRP A 73 -9.87 -6.02 -1.76
N ALA A 74 -10.57 -6.21 -0.64
CA ALA A 74 -11.95 -6.67 -0.64
C ALA A 74 -12.87 -5.68 -1.37
N VAL A 75 -12.76 -4.37 -1.09
CA VAL A 75 -13.51 -3.34 -1.84
C VAL A 75 -13.15 -3.37 -3.32
N ALA A 76 -11.86 -3.40 -3.66
CA ALA A 76 -11.41 -3.41 -5.06
C ALA A 76 -11.95 -4.61 -5.84
N LEU A 77 -11.87 -5.82 -5.26
CA LEU A 77 -12.39 -7.04 -5.87
C LEU A 77 -13.92 -7.01 -6.01
N LEU A 78 -14.64 -6.56 -4.98
CA LEU A 78 -16.09 -6.44 -5.02
C LEU A 78 -16.55 -5.42 -6.07
N VAL A 79 -15.90 -4.25 -6.16
CA VAL A 79 -16.21 -3.26 -7.20
C VAL A 79 -16.05 -3.85 -8.59
N ILE A 80 -14.93 -4.52 -8.87
CA ILE A 80 -14.66 -5.14 -10.17
C ILE A 80 -15.66 -6.26 -10.47
N ALA A 81 -15.89 -7.16 -9.52
CA ALA A 81 -16.79 -8.29 -9.68
C ALA A 81 -18.24 -7.86 -9.89
N THR A 82 -18.75 -6.94 -9.07
CA THR A 82 -20.12 -6.43 -9.18
C THR A 82 -20.32 -5.66 -10.49
N PHE A 83 -19.34 -4.85 -10.91
CA PHE A 83 -19.42 -4.15 -12.19
C PHE A 83 -19.40 -5.10 -13.39
N ALA A 84 -18.50 -6.08 -13.40
CA ALA A 84 -18.45 -7.10 -14.45
C ALA A 84 -19.75 -7.93 -14.51
N LEU A 85 -20.31 -8.28 -13.35
CA LEU A 85 -21.61 -8.95 -13.27
C LEU A 85 -22.73 -8.05 -13.80
N GLY A 86 -22.69 -6.75 -13.52
CA GLY A 86 -23.64 -5.76 -14.03
C GLY A 86 -23.66 -5.69 -15.56
N LEU A 87 -22.48 -5.59 -16.17
CA LEU A 87 -22.33 -5.61 -17.63
C LEU A 87 -22.79 -6.93 -18.25
N TRP A 88 -22.57 -8.05 -17.58
CA TRP A 88 -22.99 -9.34 -18.10
C TRP A 88 -24.50 -9.56 -17.97
N MET A 89 -25.08 -9.21 -16.82
CA MET A 89 -26.51 -9.44 -16.56
C MET A 89 -27.43 -8.54 -17.40
N SER A 90 -26.97 -7.35 -17.79
CA SER A 90 -27.72 -6.44 -18.67
C SER A 90 -27.94 -7.04 -20.06
N GLU A 91 -26.97 -7.81 -20.56
CA GLU A 91 -27.01 -8.51 -21.86
C GLU A 91 -27.80 -9.83 -21.83
N VAL A 92 -28.24 -10.30 -20.65
CA VAL A 92 -29.03 -11.52 -20.54
C VAL A 92 -30.43 -11.28 -21.11
N PRO A 93 -30.88 -12.06 -22.13
CA PRO A 93 -32.21 -11.92 -22.71
C PRO A 93 -33.32 -12.11 -21.66
N ALA A 94 -34.52 -11.60 -21.94
CA ALA A 94 -35.68 -11.82 -21.07
C ALA A 94 -36.00 -13.33 -20.95
N ARG A 95 -35.73 -13.90 -19.77
CA ARG A 95 -35.98 -15.30 -19.41
C ARG A 95 -36.26 -15.43 -17.92
N ALA A 96 -36.82 -16.57 -17.50
CA ALA A 96 -37.32 -16.78 -16.13
C ALA A 96 -36.25 -16.61 -15.03
N ASP A 97 -34.99 -16.93 -15.31
CA ASP A 97 -33.88 -16.79 -14.37
C ASP A 97 -33.15 -15.44 -14.46
N ARG A 98 -33.58 -14.51 -15.32
CA ARG A 98 -32.97 -13.17 -15.40
C ARG A 98 -33.00 -12.42 -14.06
N PRO A 99 -34.12 -12.36 -13.31
CA PRO A 99 -34.17 -11.66 -12.03
C PRO A 99 -33.19 -12.21 -10.97
N TYR A 100 -32.85 -13.50 -11.05
CA TYR A 100 -31.89 -14.11 -10.15
C TYR A 100 -30.48 -13.49 -10.27
N TYR A 101 -30.04 -13.16 -11.48
CA TYR A 101 -28.74 -12.51 -11.68
C TYR A 101 -28.71 -11.07 -11.14
N PHE A 102 -29.82 -10.34 -11.31
CA PHE A 102 -29.99 -9.00 -10.73
C PHE A 102 -29.99 -9.06 -9.20
N ALA A 103 -30.61 -10.08 -8.59
CA ALA A 103 -30.55 -10.30 -7.16
C ALA A 103 -29.11 -10.57 -6.66
N ILE A 104 -28.31 -11.36 -7.39
CA ILE A 104 -26.88 -11.57 -7.06
C ILE A 104 -26.12 -10.25 -7.13
N HIS A 105 -26.31 -9.47 -8.21
CA HIS A 105 -25.65 -8.17 -8.36
C HIS A 105 -26.00 -7.22 -7.21
N ALA A 106 -27.30 -7.10 -6.89
CA ALA A 106 -27.77 -6.27 -5.80
C ALA A 106 -27.22 -6.75 -4.43
N SER A 107 -27.19 -8.06 -4.17
CA SER A 107 -26.55 -8.66 -2.99
C SER A 107 -25.07 -8.32 -2.84
N LEU A 108 -24.31 -8.37 -3.95
CA LEU A 108 -22.90 -7.98 -3.95
C LEU A 108 -22.74 -6.47 -3.75
N GLY A 109 -23.65 -5.65 -4.29
CA GLY A 109 -23.71 -4.21 -4.06
C GLY A 109 -23.91 -3.85 -2.58
N ILE A 110 -24.84 -4.53 -1.90
CA ILE A 110 -25.03 -4.35 -0.44
C ILE A 110 -23.81 -4.81 0.34
N THR A 111 -23.24 -5.95 -0.03
CA THR A 111 -22.02 -6.47 0.63
C THR A 111 -20.86 -5.47 0.47
N LEU A 112 -20.69 -4.91 -0.72
CA LEU A 112 -19.72 -3.84 -1.00
C LEU A 112 -19.96 -2.61 -0.13
N LEU A 113 -21.20 -2.17 0.03
CA LEU A 113 -21.54 -1.03 0.89
C LEU A 113 -21.14 -1.27 2.35
N LEU A 114 -21.40 -2.48 2.88
CA LEU A 114 -21.01 -2.85 4.24
C LEU A 114 -19.49 -2.92 4.42
N VAL A 115 -18.77 -3.52 3.46
CA VAL A 115 -17.31 -3.60 3.49
C VAL A 115 -16.68 -2.21 3.35
N LEU A 116 -17.25 -1.34 2.52
CA LEU A 116 -16.83 0.07 2.39
C LEU A 116 -17.04 0.82 3.71
N ALA A 117 -18.19 0.66 4.37
CA ALA A 117 -18.44 1.26 5.68
C ALA A 117 -17.41 0.81 6.71
N ALA A 118 -17.13 -0.50 6.80
CA ALA A 118 -16.08 -1.04 7.65
C ALA A 118 -14.70 -0.44 7.34
N ARG A 119 -14.39 -0.26 6.05
CA ARG A 119 -13.14 0.37 5.59
C ARG A 119 -13.04 1.84 6.01
N ILE A 120 -14.12 2.61 5.91
CA ILE A 120 -14.17 4.01 6.33
C ILE A 120 -14.00 4.11 7.85
N ILE A 121 -14.77 3.33 8.61
CA ILE A 121 -14.66 3.27 10.08
C ILE A 121 -13.23 2.91 10.49
N TRP A 122 -12.64 1.90 9.85
CA TRP A 122 -11.26 1.51 10.11
C TRP A 122 -10.27 2.64 9.84
N ALA A 123 -10.41 3.35 8.72
CA ALA A 123 -9.54 4.48 8.38
C ALA A 123 -9.67 5.66 9.36
N LEU A 124 -10.85 5.85 9.97
CA LEU A 124 -11.07 6.88 10.99
C LEU A 124 -10.39 6.54 12.32
N ILE A 125 -10.44 5.27 12.75
CA ILE A 125 -9.83 4.82 14.02
C ILE A 125 -8.35 4.43 13.91
N ASN A 126 -7.87 4.23 12.68
CA ASN A 126 -6.49 3.86 12.37
C ASN A 126 -6.02 4.67 11.14
N PRO A 127 -5.57 5.91 11.36
CA PRO A 127 -5.21 6.84 10.30
C PRO A 127 -4.21 6.26 9.30
N PRO A 128 -4.29 6.66 8.01
CA PRO A 128 -3.40 6.15 6.98
C PRO A 128 -1.94 6.56 7.28
N PRO A 129 -0.96 5.69 6.98
CA PRO A 129 0.45 6.03 7.01
C PRO A 129 0.75 7.31 6.21
N ALA A 130 1.73 8.08 6.66
CA ALA A 130 2.13 9.28 5.94
C ALA A 130 2.63 8.91 4.53
N ALA A 131 2.36 9.79 3.57
CA ALA A 131 3.00 9.68 2.26
C ALA A 131 4.46 10.15 2.37
N PRO A 132 5.37 9.65 1.53
CA PRO A 132 6.80 9.98 1.61
C PRO A 132 7.02 11.50 1.55
N ALA A 133 7.94 12.02 2.38
CA ALA A 133 8.19 13.46 2.49
C ALA A 133 8.62 14.13 1.18
N SER A 134 9.11 13.35 0.20
CA SER A 134 9.49 13.82 -1.14
C SER A 134 8.31 13.98 -2.11
N THR A 135 7.08 13.65 -1.70
CA THR A 135 5.90 13.71 -2.56
C THR A 135 5.44 15.15 -2.72
N PRO A 136 5.30 15.68 -3.96
CA PRO A 136 4.80 17.03 -4.18
C PRO A 136 3.40 17.26 -3.58
N ALA A 137 3.13 18.47 -3.08
CA ALA A 137 1.84 18.83 -2.48
C ALA A 137 0.63 18.55 -3.38
N TRP A 138 0.77 18.78 -4.70
CA TRP A 138 -0.29 18.52 -5.67
C TRP A 138 -0.61 17.02 -5.79
N GLN A 139 0.38 16.12 -5.67
CA GLN A 139 0.15 14.68 -5.68
C GLN A 139 -0.58 14.23 -4.42
N HIS A 140 -0.27 14.82 -3.26
CA HIS A 140 -1.03 14.55 -2.03
C HIS A 140 -2.49 15.01 -2.15
N ALA A 141 -2.73 16.21 -2.69
CA ALA A 141 -4.08 16.73 -2.91
C ALA A 141 -4.86 15.85 -3.90
N ALA A 142 -4.24 15.49 -5.04
CA ALA A 142 -4.83 14.60 -6.03
C ALA A 142 -5.16 13.23 -5.44
N ALA A 143 -4.24 12.62 -4.69
CA ALA A 143 -4.48 11.33 -4.03
C ALA A 143 -5.65 11.41 -3.04
N ARG A 144 -5.74 12.48 -2.23
CA ARG A 144 -6.86 12.67 -1.30
C ARG A 144 -8.19 12.83 -2.04
N LEU A 145 -8.21 13.66 -3.09
CA LEU A 145 -9.40 13.89 -3.90
C LEU A 145 -9.87 12.59 -4.56
N THR A 146 -8.96 11.86 -5.21
CA THR A 146 -9.26 10.56 -5.83
C THR A 146 -9.87 9.58 -4.82
N HIS A 147 -9.29 9.42 -3.62
CA HIS A 147 -9.85 8.51 -2.61
C HIS A 147 -11.23 8.97 -2.12
N LEU A 148 -11.43 10.27 -1.91
CA LEU A 148 -12.73 10.80 -1.49
C LEU A 148 -13.80 10.57 -2.57
N THR A 149 -13.46 10.86 -3.83
CA THR A 149 -14.35 10.64 -4.98
C THR A 149 -14.64 9.15 -5.17
N LEU A 150 -13.65 8.26 -5.00
CA LEU A 150 -13.87 6.81 -5.04
C LEU A 150 -14.86 6.36 -3.95
N TYR A 151 -14.73 6.85 -2.71
CA TYR A 151 -15.71 6.52 -1.65
C TYR A 151 -17.09 7.05 -1.99
N ALA A 152 -17.18 8.31 -2.44
CA ALA A 152 -18.45 8.94 -2.78
C ALA A 152 -19.17 8.22 -3.93
N LEU A 153 -18.45 7.91 -5.01
CA LEU A 153 -19.01 7.18 -6.16
C LEU A 153 -19.39 5.74 -5.82
N THR A 154 -18.56 5.03 -5.03
CA THR A 154 -18.90 3.66 -4.60
C THR A 154 -20.16 3.66 -3.73
N PHE A 155 -20.27 4.60 -2.79
CA PHE A 155 -21.44 4.76 -1.96
C PHE A 155 -22.67 5.14 -2.80
N ALA A 156 -22.55 6.13 -3.69
CA ALA A 156 -23.64 6.59 -4.54
C ALA A 156 -24.16 5.47 -5.45
N ALA A 157 -23.26 4.76 -6.17
CA ALA A 157 -23.66 3.65 -7.04
C ALA A 157 -24.38 2.55 -6.25
N ALA A 158 -23.86 2.14 -5.09
CA ALA A 158 -24.47 1.10 -4.27
C ALA A 158 -25.84 1.52 -3.71
N ILE A 159 -25.98 2.77 -3.25
CA ILE A 159 -27.27 3.28 -2.76
C ILE A 159 -28.27 3.41 -3.89
N LEU A 160 -27.89 3.96 -5.04
CA LEU A 160 -28.76 4.07 -6.22
C LEU A 160 -29.25 2.68 -6.67
N GLY A 161 -28.37 1.68 -6.71
CA GLY A 161 -28.74 0.31 -7.05
C GLY A 161 -29.67 -0.34 -6.02
N TRP A 162 -29.48 -0.05 -4.73
CA TRP A 162 -30.38 -0.52 -3.67
C TRP A 162 -31.77 0.11 -3.78
N LEU A 163 -31.85 1.41 -4.09
CA LEU A 163 -33.11 2.11 -4.33
C LEU A 163 -33.80 1.57 -5.59
N LEU A 164 -33.04 1.34 -6.67
CA LEU A 164 -33.54 0.73 -7.91
C LEU A 164 -34.16 -0.64 -7.66
N ALA A 165 -33.49 -1.50 -6.89
CA ALA A 165 -34.03 -2.81 -6.52
C ALA A 165 -35.39 -2.73 -5.81
N GLY A 166 -35.63 -1.64 -5.08
CA GLY A 166 -36.90 -1.38 -4.38
C GLY A 166 -38.06 -0.93 -5.27
N VAL A 167 -37.79 -0.51 -6.51
CA VAL A 167 -38.82 -0.07 -7.48
C VAL A 167 -38.89 -0.92 -8.73
N ALA A 168 -37.93 -1.84 -8.93
CA ALA A 168 -37.83 -2.67 -10.12
C ALA A 168 -39.00 -3.64 -10.27
N GLU A 169 -39.41 -3.87 -11.52
CA GLU A 169 -40.45 -4.83 -11.88
C GLU A 169 -39.92 -5.90 -12.86
N PRO A 170 -39.87 -7.20 -12.47
CA PRO A 170 -40.34 -7.77 -11.21
C PRO A 170 -39.43 -7.43 -10.01
N PRO A 171 -39.94 -7.53 -8.76
CA PRO A 171 -39.20 -7.18 -7.55
C PRO A 171 -37.85 -7.89 -7.45
N ILE A 172 -36.82 -7.11 -7.11
CA ILE A 172 -35.49 -7.63 -6.81
C ILE A 172 -35.34 -7.68 -5.28
N GLU A 173 -35.03 -8.85 -4.74
CA GLU A 173 -34.89 -9.07 -3.30
C GLU A 173 -33.41 -9.27 -2.92
N PRO A 174 -32.64 -8.19 -2.70
CA PRO A 174 -31.24 -8.31 -2.33
C PRO A 174 -31.05 -8.87 -0.92
N GLN A 175 -29.95 -9.59 -0.75
CA GLN A 175 -29.55 -10.17 0.53
C GLN A 175 -28.10 -9.80 0.86
N ALA A 176 -27.85 -9.25 2.05
CA ALA A 176 -26.48 -9.09 2.54
C ALA A 176 -25.86 -10.45 2.83
N PHE A 177 -24.63 -10.63 2.33
CA PHE A 177 -23.90 -11.91 2.40
C PHE A 177 -24.70 -13.11 1.85
N GLY A 178 -25.70 -12.87 0.99
CA GLY A 178 -26.56 -13.92 0.43
C GLY A 178 -27.47 -14.63 1.44
N VAL A 179 -27.67 -14.06 2.63
CA VAL A 179 -28.48 -14.71 3.70
C VAL A 179 -29.39 -13.77 4.47
N VAL A 180 -29.06 -12.48 4.60
CA VAL A 180 -29.89 -11.50 5.33
C VAL A 180 -30.66 -10.65 4.33
N PRO A 181 -32.00 -10.75 4.25
CA PRO A 181 -32.80 -9.90 3.37
C PRO A 181 -32.58 -8.41 3.68
N MET A 182 -32.46 -7.61 2.63
CA MET A 182 -32.16 -6.17 2.72
C MET A 182 -33.24 -5.37 1.98
N PRO A 183 -34.42 -5.16 2.60
CA PRO A 183 -35.49 -4.42 1.95
C PRO A 183 -35.03 -3.00 1.62
N SER A 184 -35.67 -2.38 0.63
CA SER A 184 -35.39 -0.99 0.30
C SER A 184 -35.51 -0.10 1.55
N PRO A 185 -34.55 0.81 1.80
CA PRO A 185 -34.58 1.65 2.99
C PRO A 185 -35.69 2.70 2.95
N VAL A 186 -36.23 2.97 1.75
CA VAL A 186 -37.31 3.93 1.52
C VAL A 186 -38.28 3.41 0.45
N SER A 187 -39.53 3.81 0.54
CA SER A 187 -40.53 3.56 -0.49
C SER A 187 -40.47 4.70 -1.52
N LEU A 188 -40.13 4.38 -2.76
CA LEU A 188 -40.12 5.31 -3.88
C LEU A 188 -41.23 4.97 -4.87
N SER A 189 -41.58 5.92 -5.72
CA SER A 189 -42.56 5.69 -6.79
C SER A 189 -41.94 4.77 -7.86
N PRO A 190 -42.70 3.80 -8.42
CA PRO A 190 -42.27 3.05 -9.59
C PRO A 190 -41.85 3.94 -10.76
N ALA A 191 -42.42 5.14 -10.88
CA ALA A 191 -42.04 6.12 -11.92
C ALA A 191 -40.60 6.67 -11.79
N SER A 192 -39.86 6.29 -10.74
CA SER A 192 -38.45 6.65 -10.55
C SER A 192 -37.46 5.60 -11.06
N GLU A 193 -37.94 4.45 -11.55
CA GLU A 193 -37.12 3.32 -12.02
C GLU A 193 -36.09 3.77 -13.08
N ASP A 194 -36.55 4.34 -14.20
CA ASP A 194 -35.68 4.80 -15.30
C ASP A 194 -34.58 5.77 -14.82
N PHE A 195 -34.95 6.72 -13.95
CA PHE A 195 -33.98 7.69 -13.41
C PHE A 195 -32.94 7.03 -12.51
N LEU A 196 -33.37 6.09 -11.65
CA LEU A 196 -32.47 5.38 -10.75
C LEU A 196 -31.54 4.45 -11.52
N GLU A 197 -32.03 3.81 -12.57
CA GLU A 197 -31.23 2.99 -13.49
C GLU A 197 -30.15 3.84 -14.17
N GLU A 198 -30.53 4.94 -14.85
CA GLU A 198 -29.56 5.82 -15.53
C GLU A 198 -28.54 6.41 -14.55
N ALA A 199 -29.00 6.87 -13.37
CA ALA A 199 -28.11 7.42 -12.35
C ALA A 199 -27.14 6.35 -11.80
N HIS A 200 -27.62 5.13 -11.58
CA HIS A 200 -26.81 4.00 -11.12
C HIS A 200 -25.73 3.65 -12.16
N GLU A 201 -26.12 3.50 -13.43
CA GLU A 201 -25.20 3.20 -14.52
C GLU A 201 -24.14 4.28 -14.69
N LEU A 202 -24.55 5.56 -14.72
CA LEU A 202 -23.62 6.68 -14.82
C LEU A 202 -22.62 6.69 -13.66
N ALA A 203 -23.09 6.48 -12.43
CA ALA A 203 -22.23 6.39 -11.26
C ALA A 203 -21.27 5.19 -11.34
N ALA A 204 -21.73 4.04 -11.84
CA ALA A 204 -20.93 2.84 -12.00
C ALA A 204 -19.82 3.03 -13.07
N TYR A 205 -20.14 3.61 -14.22
CA TYR A 205 -19.16 3.91 -15.27
C TYR A 205 -18.14 4.97 -14.81
N ALA A 206 -18.60 6.03 -14.14
CA ALA A 206 -17.71 7.04 -13.57
C ALA A 206 -16.78 6.45 -12.51
N LEU A 207 -17.30 5.57 -11.65
CA LEU A 207 -16.51 4.83 -10.68
C LEU A 207 -15.44 3.98 -11.37
N MET A 208 -15.81 3.19 -12.37
CA MET A 208 -14.87 2.29 -13.05
C MET A 208 -13.78 3.05 -13.81
N ALA A 209 -14.13 4.17 -14.45
CA ALA A 209 -13.14 5.07 -15.06
C ALA A 209 -12.13 5.58 -14.01
N LEU A 210 -12.61 6.02 -12.84
CA LEU A 210 -11.74 6.50 -11.77
C LEU A 210 -10.90 5.38 -11.13
N VAL A 211 -11.44 4.16 -11.01
CA VAL A 211 -10.69 2.98 -10.59
C VAL A 211 -9.55 2.69 -11.57
N GLY A 212 -9.81 2.77 -12.87
CA GLY A 212 -8.78 2.62 -13.91
C GLY A 212 -7.67 3.67 -13.77
N LEU A 213 -8.04 4.94 -13.63
CA LEU A 213 -7.07 6.02 -13.41
C LEU A 213 -6.26 5.82 -12.12
N HIS A 214 -6.91 5.40 -11.04
CA HIS A 214 -6.26 5.10 -9.77
C HIS A 214 -5.25 3.95 -9.90
N ALA A 215 -5.63 2.87 -10.57
CA ALA A 215 -4.75 1.72 -10.81
C ALA A 215 -3.56 2.11 -11.71
N ILE A 216 -3.80 2.85 -12.80
CA ILE A 216 -2.74 3.38 -13.68
C ILE A 216 -1.77 4.25 -12.89
N ALA A 217 -2.27 5.13 -12.02
CA ALA A 217 -1.41 5.94 -11.16
C ALA A 217 -0.55 5.05 -10.24
N ALA A 218 -1.12 4.04 -9.58
CA ALA A 218 -0.36 3.13 -8.73
C ALA A 218 0.74 2.38 -9.50
N LEU A 219 0.45 1.95 -10.74
CA LEU A 219 1.43 1.30 -11.62
C LEU A 219 2.49 2.29 -12.12
N TRP A 220 2.12 3.52 -12.42
CA TRP A 220 3.05 4.59 -12.78
C TRP A 220 4.02 4.89 -11.63
N HIS A 221 3.50 5.02 -10.41
CA HIS A 221 4.29 5.19 -9.20
C HIS A 221 5.26 4.01 -8.99
N HIS A 222 4.81 2.78 -9.27
CA HIS A 222 5.63 1.58 -9.11
C HIS A 222 6.72 1.41 -10.17
N TYR A 223 6.39 1.55 -11.46
CA TYR A 223 7.30 1.24 -12.57
C TYR A 223 8.12 2.44 -13.03
N ILE A 224 7.54 3.64 -13.04
CA ILE A 224 8.19 4.86 -13.55
C ILE A 224 8.85 5.63 -12.41
N LEU A 225 8.10 5.99 -11.38
CA LEU A 225 8.64 6.73 -10.22
C LEU A 225 9.40 5.83 -9.24
N ARG A 226 9.22 4.51 -9.35
CA ARG A 226 9.89 3.47 -8.54
C ARG A 226 9.77 3.70 -7.04
N ASP A 227 8.60 4.17 -6.61
CA ASP A 227 8.31 4.33 -5.20
C ASP A 227 7.55 3.12 -4.62
N ASN A 228 7.34 3.16 -3.30
CA ASN A 228 6.72 2.06 -2.55
C ASN A 228 5.19 2.15 -2.48
N THR A 229 4.52 3.03 -3.24
CA THR A 229 3.06 3.27 -3.14
C THR A 229 2.26 1.97 -3.29
N LEU A 230 2.47 1.24 -4.39
CA LEU A 230 1.81 -0.05 -4.61
C LEU A 230 2.30 -1.14 -3.64
N ARG A 231 3.61 -1.22 -3.39
CA ARG A 231 4.22 -2.24 -2.52
C ARG A 231 3.68 -2.21 -1.10
N ARG A 232 3.44 -1.01 -0.56
CA ARG A 232 2.84 -0.80 0.77
C ARG A 232 1.41 -1.35 0.85
N MET A 233 0.66 -1.33 -0.26
CA MET A 233 -0.68 -1.92 -0.35
C MET A 233 -0.69 -3.43 -0.58
N LEU A 234 0.44 -4.00 -1.04
CA LEU A 234 0.62 -5.45 -1.17
C LEU A 234 1.12 -6.12 0.12
N GLY A 235 1.37 -5.36 1.18
CA GLY A 235 1.86 -5.90 2.46
C GLY A 235 3.36 -6.16 2.49
N SER A 236 4.07 -5.78 1.43
CA SER A 236 5.53 -5.71 1.47
C SER A 236 5.93 -4.54 2.36
N GLY A 237 6.46 -4.82 3.55
CA GLY A 237 7.01 -3.80 4.46
C GLY A 237 8.10 -2.97 3.78
N PRO A 238 8.53 -1.83 4.39
CA PRO A 238 9.61 -1.03 3.84
C PRO A 238 10.80 -1.95 3.58
N THR A 239 11.18 -2.12 2.32
CA THR A 239 12.45 -2.75 2.00
C THR A 239 13.48 -1.82 2.62
N ALA A 240 14.12 -2.25 3.71
CA ALA A 240 15.22 -1.52 4.30
C ALA A 240 16.24 -1.34 3.17
N SER A 241 16.24 -0.16 2.56
CA SER A 241 17.26 0.23 1.61
C SER A 241 18.54 0.31 2.41
N THR A 242 19.28 -0.79 2.46
CA THR A 242 20.65 -0.83 2.91
C THR A 242 21.46 0.03 1.94
N ARG A 243 21.45 1.36 2.15
CA ARG A 243 22.57 2.18 1.70
C ARG A 243 23.68 1.94 2.71
N SER A 244 24.49 0.94 2.43
CA SER A 244 25.85 0.90 2.95
C SER A 244 26.60 2.11 2.39
N VAL A 245 27.13 2.90 3.33
CA VAL A 245 28.23 3.88 3.31
C VAL A 245 28.85 4.17 1.94
#